data_AF-A0A8S3BX98-F1
#
_entry.id   AF-A0A8S3BX98-F1
#
_cell.length_a   1.000
_cell.length_b   1.000
_cell.length_c   1.000
_cell.angle_alpha   90.00
_cell.angle_beta   90.00
_cell.angle_gamma   90.00
#
_symmetry.space_group_name_H-M   'P 1'
#
loop_
_entity.id
_entity.type
_entity.pdbx_description
1 polymer ?
#
loop_
_entity_poly.entity_id
_entity_poly.type
_entity_poly.pdbx_seq_one_letter_code
_entity_poly.pdbx_strand_id
1 'polypeptide(L)' 'NQQQCQQHRWYLFNDAEVKQFDPSQIANECFGGEITSKGYDQGSDRFLDFQFEKTHSAYMLFYERIDTPSTITTTSNIPT' A
#
# COMPACT_ATOMS: atom_id res chain seq x y z
N ASN A 1 -23.99 -21.43 9.91
CA ASN A 1 -23.97 -20.90 8.54
C ASN A 1 -23.16 -19.62 8.54
N GLN A 2 -22.08 -19.62 7.77
CA GLN A 2 -20.93 -18.73 7.87
C GLN A 2 -21.31 -17.27 7.61
N GLN A 3 -21.21 -16.41 8.62
CA GLN A 3 -21.10 -14.96 8.40
C GLN A 3 -19.71 -14.75 7.82
N GLN A 4 -19.62 -14.81 6.50
CA GLN A 4 -18.43 -14.39 5.78
C GLN A 4 -18.31 -12.89 6.05
N CYS A 5 -17.39 -12.51 6.95
CA CYS A 5 -16.96 -11.13 7.12
C CYS A 5 -16.76 -10.58 5.70
N GLN A 6 -17.58 -9.61 5.29
CA GLN A 6 -17.48 -8.98 3.98
C GLN A 6 -16.12 -8.30 3.93
N GLN A 7 -15.09 -9.03 3.53
CA GLN A 7 -13.74 -8.52 3.39
C GLN A 7 -13.84 -7.37 2.40
N HIS A 8 -13.37 -6.19 2.78
CA HIS A 8 -13.32 -5.04 1.88
C HIS A 8 -12.45 -5.44 0.68
N ARG A 9 -13.09 -5.69 -0.46
CA ARG A 9 -12.41 -6.16 -1.67
C ARG A 9 -11.80 -4.97 -2.37
N TRP A 10 -10.48 -5.01 -2.56
CA TRP A 10 -9.75 -3.99 -3.28
C TRP A 10 -9.49 -4.41 -4.71
N TYR A 11 -9.59 -3.44 -5.62
CA TYR A 11 -9.39 -3.62 -7.04
C TYR A 11 -8.53 -2.48 -7.59
N LEU A 12 -7.62 -2.81 -8.50
CA LEU A 12 -6.84 -1.85 -9.28
C LEU A 12 -7.52 -1.70 -10.65
N PHE A 13 -7.91 -0.47 -10.97
CA PHE A 13 -8.48 -0.10 -12.26
C PHE A 13 -7.42 0.63 -13.07
N ASN A 14 -7.03 0.06 -14.21
CA ASN A 14 -6.04 0.64 -15.13
C ASN A 14 -6.59 0.57 -16.56
N ASP A 15 -7.28 1.62 -16.98
CA ASP A 15 -7.99 1.71 -18.27
C ASP A 15 -8.87 0.48 -18.56
N ALA A 16 -8.46 -0.37 -19.49
CA ALA A 16 -9.19 -1.56 -19.90
C ALA A 16 -9.01 -2.77 -18.96
N GLU A 17 -8.10 -2.69 -18.00
CA GLU A 17 -7.74 -3.79 -17.12
C GLU A 17 -8.24 -3.55 -15.68
N VAL A 18 -8.91 -4.55 -15.13
CA VAL A 18 -9.32 -4.58 -13.71
C VAL A 18 -8.72 -5.81 -13.07
N LYS A 19 -7.94 -5.60 -12.01
CA LYS A 19 -7.26 -6.66 -11.25
C LYS A 19 -7.66 -6.61 -9.79
N GLN A 20 -7.65 -7.77 -9.13
CA GLN A 20 -7.71 -7.81 -7.68
C GLN A 20 -6.44 -7.16 -7.12
N PHE A 21 -6.61 -6.32 -6.09
CA PHE A 21 -5.51 -5.62 -5.45
C PHE A 21 -5.38 -6.08 -3.99
N ASP A 22 -4.14 -6.26 -3.53
CA ASP A 22 -3.87 -6.58 -2.13
C ASP A 22 -3.71 -5.26 -1.34
N PRO A 23 -4.61 -4.95 -0.39
CA PRO A 23 -4.49 -3.73 0.41
C PRO A 23 -3.19 -3.63 1.23
N SER A 24 -2.46 -4.72 1.45
CA SER A 24 -1.12 -4.65 2.06
C SER A 24 -0.12 -3.83 1.24
N GLN A 25 -0.34 -3.70 -0.08
CA GLN A 25 0.53 -3.00 -1.01
C GLN A 25 0.28 -1.48 -1.07
N ILE A 26 -0.76 -0.95 -0.42
CA ILE A 26 -1.10 0.49 -0.47
C ILE A 26 0.10 1.35 -0.05
N ALA A 27 0.80 0.99 1.01
CA ALA A 27 1.95 1.77 1.47
C ALA A 27 3.07 1.83 0.42
N ASN A 28 3.29 0.74 -0.30
CA ASN A 28 4.32 0.66 -1.32
C ASN A 28 3.94 1.49 -2.55
N GLU A 29 2.71 1.33 -3.04
CA GLU A 29 2.22 1.89 -4.30
C GLU A 29 1.73 3.35 -4.18
N CYS A 30 1.28 3.78 -3.00
CA CYS A 30 0.54 5.05 -2.86
C CYS A 30 1.21 6.09 -1.94
N PHE A 31 2.07 5.73 -0.99
CA PHE A 31 2.60 6.72 -0.03
C PHE A 31 3.71 7.61 -0.61
N GLY A 32 4.33 7.22 -1.72
CA GLY A 32 5.49 7.92 -2.27
C GLY A 32 6.74 7.81 -1.38
N GLY A 33 7.56 8.86 -1.38
CA GLY A 33 8.82 8.94 -0.61
C GLY A 33 10.03 8.41 -1.37
N GLU A 34 11.13 8.13 -0.67
CA GLU A 34 12.36 7.62 -1.24
C GLU A 34 12.50 6.10 -1.01
N ILE A 35 13.08 5.40 -1.98
CA ILE A 35 13.53 4.01 -1.90
C ILE A 35 15.04 4.03 -1.69
N THR A 36 15.49 3.45 -0.59
CA THR A 36 16.92 3.21 -0.35
C THR A 36 17.31 1.84 -0.90
N SER A 37 18.30 1.81 -1.80
CA SER A 37 18.91 0.58 -2.31
C SER A 37 20.38 0.56 -1.93
N LYS A 38 20.85 -0.55 -1.34
CA LYS A 38 22.26 -0.75 -1.06
C LYS A 38 22.92 -1.43 -2.25
N GLY A 39 23.90 -0.76 -2.86
CA GLY A 39 24.68 -1.31 -3.97
C GLY A 39 26.17 -1.32 -3.64
N TYR A 40 26.88 -2.33 -4.14
CA TYR A 40 28.33 -2.36 -4.05
C TYR A 40 28.91 -1.71 -5.30
N ASP A 41 29.69 -0.66 -5.11
CA ASP A 41 30.42 0.00 -6.19
C ASP A 41 31.83 -0.61 -6.30
N GLN A 42 32.08 -1.30 -7.42
CA GLN A 42 33.37 -1.95 -7.69
C GLN A 42 34.49 -0.92 -7.91
N GLY A 43 34.18 0.30 -8.36
CA GLY A 43 35.19 1.32 -8.63
C GLY A 43 35.81 1.89 -7.35
N SER A 44 35.02 1.99 -6.28
CA SER A 44 35.46 2.50 -4.99
C SER A 44 35.62 1.43 -3.90
N ASP A 45 35.35 0.16 -4.23
CA ASP A 45 35.37 -1.00 -3.31
C ASP A 45 34.57 -0.73 -2.02
N ARG A 46 33.37 -0.16 -2.16
CA ARG A 46 32.52 0.26 -1.04
C ARG A 46 31.05 -0.03 -1.29
N PHE A 47 30.32 -0.25 -0.19
CA PHE A 47 28.86 -0.27 -0.21
C PHE A 47 28.32 1.16 -0.12
N LEU A 48 27.45 1.51 -1.05
CA LEU A 48 26.78 2.80 -1.14
C LEU A 48 25.27 2.62 -0.95
N ASP A 49 24.67 3.61 -0.29
CA ASP A 49 23.22 3.73 -0.17
C ASP A 49 22.74 4.69 -1.25
N PHE A 50 22.01 4.15 -2.24
CA PHE A 50 21.35 4.93 -3.29
C PHE A 50 19.94 5.27 -2.83
N GLN A 51 19.58 6.55 -2.86
CA GLN A 51 18.21 7.00 -2.62
C GLN A 51 17.57 7.34 -3.96
N PHE A 52 16.45 6.69 -4.26
CA PHE A 52 15.65 6.94 -5.46
C PHE A 52 14.29 7.45 -5.03
N GLU A 53 13.81 8.52 -5.64
CA GLU A 53 12.45 8.99 -5.40
C GLU A 53 11.43 8.01 -6.02
N LYS A 54 10.35 7.71 -5.29
CA LYS A 54 9.22 6.97 -5.85
C LYS A 54 8.51 7.86 -6.86
N THR A 55 8.45 7.41 -8.11
CA THR A 55 7.79 8.11 -9.21
C THR A 55 6.27 7.95 -9.21
N HIS A 56 5.73 7.10 -8.34
CA HIS A 56 4.31 6.84 -8.21
C HIS A 56 3.88 7.02 -6.75
N SER A 57 2.79 7.76 -6.56
CA SER A 57 2.14 8.03 -5.28
C SER A 57 0.68 8.40 -5.52
N ALA A 58 -0.13 8.40 -4.47
CA ALA A 58 -1.53 8.80 -4.56
C ALA A 58 -1.64 10.31 -4.85
N TYR A 59 -2.37 10.64 -5.91
CA TYR A 59 -2.68 12.04 -6.25
C TYR A 59 -3.92 12.54 -5.50
N MET A 60 -4.95 11.72 -5.36
CA MET A 60 -6.22 12.06 -4.72
C MET A 60 -6.74 10.90 -3.88
N LEU A 61 -7.36 11.23 -2.74
CA LEU A 61 -8.00 10.28 -1.85
C LEU A 61 -9.50 10.56 -1.78
N PHE A 62 -10.30 9.51 -1.93
CA PHE A 62 -11.76 9.56 -1.82
C PHE A 62 -12.17 8.87 -0.52
N TYR A 63 -12.95 9.57 0.30
CA TYR A 63 -13.48 9.04 1.57
C TYR A 63 -15.01 9.08 1.55
N GLU A 64 -15.62 8.03 2.07
CA GLU A 64 -17.06 7.99 2.34
C GLU A 64 -17.32 8.46 3.78
N ARG A 65 -18.30 9.34 3.96
CA ARG A 65 -18.71 9.79 5.31
C ARG A 65 -19.54 8.71 5.97
N ILE A 66 -19.19 8.36 7.21
CA ILE A 66 -19.96 7.41 8.02
C ILE A 66 -21.06 8.16 8.78
N ASP A 67 -22.32 7.96 8.38
CA ASP A 67 -23.48 8.66 8.99
C ASP A 67 -23.94 8.04 10.32
N THR A 68 -23.63 6.76 10.55
CA THR A 68 -23.84 6.06 11.82
C THR A 68 -22.59 5.23 12.12
N PRO A 69 -21.99 5.33 13.32
CA PRO A 69 -20.90 4.45 13.69
C PRO A 69 -21.45 3.03 13.92
N SER A 70 -21.72 2.31 12.82
CA SER A 70 -21.91 0.87 12.86
C SER A 70 -20.62 0.27 13.39
N THR A 71 -20.72 -0.44 14.51
CA THR A 71 -19.64 -1.08 15.26
C THR A 71 -18.63 -1.73 14.32
N ILE A 72 -17.54 -1.02 14.03
CA ILE A 72 -16.45 -1.56 13.22
C ILE A 72 -15.87 -2.71 14.04
N THR A 73 -16.08 -3.95 13.57
CA THR A 73 -15.39 -5.12 14.13
C THR A 73 -13.95 -5.05 13.65
N THR A 74 -13.14 -4.25 14.34
CA THR A 74 -11.68 -4.20 14.18
C THR A 74 -11.13 -5.53 14.68
N THR A 75 -11.03 -6.53 13.80
CA THR A 75 -10.21 -7.72 14.02
C THR A 75 -8.92 -7.57 13.24
N SER A 76 -8.09 -6.62 13.66
CA SER A 76 -6.67 -6.61 13.32
C SER A 76 -5.89 -6.63 14.62
N ASN A 77 -5.64 -7.84 15.12
CA ASN A 77 -4.61 -8.09 16.11
C ASN A 77 -3.27 -7.65 15.50
N ILE A 78 -2.81 -6.46 15.84
CA ILE A 78 -1.41 -6.07 15.68
C ILE A 78 -0.77 -6.29 17.05
N PRO A 79 0.06 -7.33 17.24
CA PRO A 79 0.86 -7.45 18.46
C PRO A 79 1.94 -6.37 18.42
N THR A 80 1.95 -5.52 19.45
CA THR A 80 3.10 -4.70 19.89
C THR A 80 4.22 -5.58 20.39
#